data_AF-A0A1Q7BFK5-F1
#
_entry.id   AF-A0A1Q7BFK5-F1
#
_cell.length_a   1.000
_cell.length_b   1.000
_cell.length_c   1.000
_cell.angle_alpha   90.00
_cell.angle_beta   90.00
_cell.angle_gamma   90.00
#
_symmetry.space_group_name_H-M   'P 1'
#
loop_
_entity.id
_entity.type
_entity.pdbx_description
1 polymer ?
#
loop_
_entity_poly.entity_id
_entity_poly.type
_entity_poly.pdbx_seq_one_letter_code
_entity_poly.pdbx_strand_id
1 'polypeptide(L)'
;MVNRIHDIGIARQIGTYSDAVEAPANARWLMTAGTPGLDASGKVPPDVGAQAELAWTHIVAMLKRADMSVHDLVKVTQYLLRRSDIAAYAEVRARHLGSARPASLLLIVPALVRPEFLLEVEAYAAKA
;
A
#
# COMPACT_ATOMS: atom_id res chain seq x y z
N MET A 1 -21.22 1.81 -6.35
CA MET A 1 -20.72 3.21 -6.24
C MET A 1 -19.21 3.18 -6.04
N VAL A 2 -18.48 4.14 -6.61
CA VAL A 2 -17.01 4.22 -6.48
C VAL A 2 -16.61 5.15 -5.34
N ASN A 3 -15.42 4.93 -4.77
CA ASN A 3 -14.82 5.83 -3.79
C ASN A 3 -14.61 7.21 -4.40
N ARG A 4 -14.94 8.29 -3.67
CA ARG A 4 -14.79 9.68 -4.12
C ARG A 4 -13.46 10.26 -3.67
N ILE A 5 -12.76 10.92 -4.58
CA ILE A 5 -11.52 11.65 -4.28
C ILE A 5 -11.85 13.10 -3.95
N HIS A 6 -11.27 13.60 -2.87
CA HIS A 6 -11.34 15.00 -2.46
C HIS A 6 -9.92 15.56 -2.43
N ASP A 7 -9.50 16.19 -3.52
CA ASP A 7 -8.18 16.81 -3.63
C ASP A 7 -8.25 18.31 -3.34
N ILE A 8 -7.44 18.78 -2.39
CA ILE A 8 -7.23 20.20 -2.07
C ILE A 8 -5.87 20.70 -2.60
N GLY A 9 -5.04 19.81 -3.14
CA GLY A 9 -3.80 20.12 -3.84
C GLY A 9 -2.52 19.97 -3.02
N ILE A 10 -2.56 19.34 -1.84
CA ILE A 10 -1.38 19.11 -0.99
C ILE A 10 -0.64 17.83 -1.40
N ALA A 11 -1.35 16.71 -1.55
CA ALA A 11 -0.79 15.40 -1.87
C ALA A 11 0.06 15.42 -3.14
N ARG A 12 -0.39 16.13 -4.18
CA ARG A 12 0.33 16.27 -5.46
C ARG A 12 1.68 16.98 -5.36
N GLN A 13 1.94 17.71 -4.27
CA GLN A 13 3.25 18.33 -4.04
C GLN A 13 4.31 17.31 -3.59
N ILE A 14 3.88 16.11 -3.19
CA ILE A 14 4.73 15.09 -2.58
C ILE A 14 4.75 13.83 -3.45
N GLY A 15 3.61 13.38 -3.98
CA GLY A 15 3.57 12.18 -4.80
C GLY A 15 2.22 11.89 -5.43
N THR A 16 2.12 10.72 -6.07
CA THR A 16 0.93 10.29 -6.80
C THR A 16 -0.04 9.54 -5.89
N TYR A 17 -0.81 10.32 -5.12
CA TYR A 17 -1.91 9.87 -4.25
C TYR A 17 -2.94 10.99 -4.09
N SER A 18 -4.03 10.73 -3.37
CA SER A 18 -5.10 11.72 -3.14
C SER A 18 -5.03 12.33 -1.74
N ASP A 19 -5.48 13.59 -1.61
CA ASP A 19 -5.52 14.26 -0.30
C ASP A 19 -6.47 13.53 0.66
N ALA A 20 -7.65 13.15 0.16
CA ALA A 20 -8.60 12.31 0.87
C ALA A 20 -9.39 11.42 -0.09
N VAL A 21 -9.84 10.27 0.43
CA VAL A 21 -10.73 9.33 -0.26
C VAL A 21 -11.91 9.02 0.65
N GLU A 22 -13.12 9.22 0.14
CA GLU A 22 -14.38 8.96 0.83
C GLU A 22 -15.00 7.68 0.26
N ALA A 23 -15.21 6.69 1.12
CA ALA A 23 -15.97 5.49 0.75
C ALA A 23 -17.49 5.78 0.78
N PRO A 24 -18.27 5.19 -0.12
CA PRO A 24 -19.72 5.38 -0.14
C PRO A 24 -20.40 4.78 1.11
N ALA A 25 -21.60 5.28 1.42
CA ALA A 25 -22.45 4.69 2.44
C ALA A 25 -22.73 3.20 2.11
N ASN A 26 -22.82 2.37 3.15
CA ASN A 26 -23.04 0.91 3.06
C ASN A 26 -21.97 0.12 2.29
N ALA A 27 -20.76 0.66 2.10
CA ALA A 27 -19.66 -0.08 1.51
C ALA A 27 -19.23 -1.28 2.38
N ARG A 28 -18.84 -2.37 1.72
CA ARG A 28 -18.11 -3.46 2.35
C ARG A 28 -16.63 -3.07 2.46
N TRP A 29 -16.09 -3.20 3.66
CA TRP A 29 -14.70 -2.88 3.96
C TRP A 29 -13.83 -4.13 4.01
N LEU A 30 -12.60 -3.98 3.52
CA LEU A 30 -11.51 -4.92 3.72
C LEU A 30 -10.34 -4.17 4.36
N MET A 31 -9.83 -4.71 5.46
CA MET A 31 -8.64 -4.21 6.13
C MET A 31 -7.59 -5.31 6.10
N THR A 32 -6.40 -5.02 5.60
CA THR A 32 -5.29 -5.97 5.64
C THR A 32 -4.55 -5.81 6.96
N ALA A 33 -3.90 -6.88 7.43
CA ALA A 33 -2.82 -6.73 8.41
C ALA A 33 -1.65 -5.97 7.77
N GLY A 34 -0.68 -5.59 8.61
CA GLY A 34 0.67 -5.23 8.14
C GLY A 34 1.25 -6.39 7.31
N THR A 35 1.67 -6.07 6.10
CA THR A 35 2.10 -7.05 5.10
C THR A 35 3.56 -6.79 4.72
N PRO A 36 4.50 -7.58 5.27
CA PRO A 36 5.90 -7.51 4.90
C PRO A 36 6.22 -8.29 3.61
N GLY A 37 7.44 -8.12 3.12
CA GLY A 37 7.91 -8.78 1.89
C GLY A 37 8.56 -10.15 2.12
N LEU A 38 7.76 -11.18 2.35
CA LEU A 38 8.23 -12.58 2.44
C LEU A 38 7.35 -13.51 1.62
N ASP A 39 7.89 -14.62 1.12
CA ASP A 39 7.09 -15.61 0.40
C ASP A 39 6.29 -16.55 1.33
N ALA A 40 5.44 -17.40 0.74
CA ALA A 40 4.60 -18.35 1.48
C ALA A 40 5.40 -19.42 2.25
N SER A 41 6.71 -19.58 1.98
CA SER A 41 7.59 -20.47 2.73
C SER A 41 8.26 -19.79 3.93
N GLY A 42 8.10 -18.47 4.07
CA GLY A 42 8.73 -17.68 5.13
C GLY A 42 10.00 -16.95 4.72
N LYS A 43 10.45 -17.11 3.46
CA LYS A 43 11.72 -16.56 2.99
C LYS A 43 11.61 -15.07 2.70
N VAL A 44 12.61 -14.32 3.16
CA VAL A 44 12.70 -12.86 3.01
C VAL A 44 13.82 -12.53 2.01
N PRO A 45 13.51 -11.83 0.90
CA PRO A 45 14.54 -11.31 0.00
C PRO A 45 15.45 -10.26 0.69
N PRO A 46 16.72 -10.14 0.29
CA PRO A 46 17.68 -9.24 0.95
C PRO A 46 17.50 -7.76 0.56
N ASP A 47 16.88 -7.48 -0.58
CA ASP A 47 16.71 -6.12 -1.09
C ASP A 47 15.27 -5.62 -0.95
N VAL A 48 15.13 -4.31 -0.80
CA VAL A 48 13.84 -3.66 -0.55
C VAL A 48 12.90 -3.74 -1.75
N GLY A 49 13.43 -3.81 -2.98
CA GLY A 49 12.63 -3.90 -4.20
C GLY A 49 11.89 -5.22 -4.27
N ALA A 50 12.59 -6.33 -4.06
CA ALA A 50 12.00 -7.67 -4.01
C ALA A 50 11.03 -7.84 -2.83
N GLN A 51 11.36 -7.29 -1.66
CA GLN A 51 10.41 -7.27 -0.53
C GLN A 51 9.14 -6.47 -0.88
N ALA A 52 9.27 -5.31 -1.52
CA ALA A 52 8.13 -4.49 -1.93
C ALA A 52 7.25 -5.22 -2.93
N GLU A 53 7.86 -5.92 -3.89
CA GLU A 53 7.15 -6.64 -4.93
C GLU A 53 6.30 -7.77 -4.33
N LEU A 54 6.85 -8.50 -3.35
CA LEU A 54 6.10 -9.51 -2.59
C LEU A 54 4.98 -8.89 -1.76
N ALA A 55 5.27 -7.83 -1.00
CA ALA A 55 4.27 -7.17 -0.16
C ALA A 55 3.06 -6.70 -0.99
N TRP A 56 3.31 -6.00 -2.11
CA TRP A 56 2.25 -5.54 -3.00
C TRP A 56 1.52 -6.69 -3.72
N THR A 57 2.25 -7.74 -4.13
CA THR A 57 1.61 -8.95 -4.68
C THR A 57 0.62 -9.57 -3.70
N HIS A 58 0.96 -9.62 -2.40
CA HIS A 58 0.05 -10.12 -1.37
C HIS A 58 -1.13 -9.19 -1.12
N ILE A 59 -0.93 -7.87 -1.07
CA ILE A 59 -2.02 -6.89 -0.99
C ILE A 59 -3.01 -7.09 -2.14
N VAL A 60 -2.52 -7.16 -3.37
CA VAL A 60 -3.36 -7.39 -4.56
C VAL A 60 -4.06 -8.75 -4.51
N ALA A 61 -3.40 -9.80 -4.04
CA ALA A 61 -4.00 -11.12 -3.88
C ALA A 61 -5.14 -11.12 -2.84
N MET A 62 -4.96 -10.42 -1.71
CA MET A 62 -6.00 -10.26 -0.69
C MET A 62 -7.20 -9.47 -1.22
N LEU A 63 -6.96 -8.38 -1.94
CA LEU A 63 -8.02 -7.62 -2.62
C LEU A 63 -8.79 -8.53 -3.59
N LYS A 64 -8.10 -9.25 -4.46
CA LYS A 64 -8.74 -10.17 -5.42
C LYS A 64 -9.59 -11.23 -4.74
N ARG A 65 -9.12 -11.82 -3.64
CA ARG A 65 -9.89 -12.80 -2.85
C ARG A 65 -11.16 -12.21 -2.23
N ALA A 66 -11.17 -10.90 -1.97
CA ALA A 66 -12.33 -10.18 -1.48
C ALA A 66 -13.22 -9.63 -2.61
N ASP A 67 -12.99 -10.01 -3.87
CA ASP A 67 -13.63 -9.41 -5.05
C ASP A 67 -13.39 -7.90 -5.15
N MET A 68 -12.17 -7.46 -4.83
CA MET A 68 -11.73 -6.06 -4.92
C MET A 68 -10.47 -5.94 -5.79
N SER A 69 -10.13 -4.72 -6.13
CA SER A 69 -8.97 -4.31 -6.94
C SER A 69 -8.23 -3.16 -6.26
N VAL A 70 -7.09 -2.74 -6.83
CA VAL A 70 -6.36 -1.57 -6.34
C VAL A 70 -7.16 -0.26 -6.45
N HIS A 71 -8.21 -0.20 -7.29
CA HIS A 71 -9.11 0.95 -7.37
C HIS A 71 -10.10 1.03 -6.20
N ASP A 72 -10.27 -0.06 -5.46
CA ASP A 72 -11.10 -0.08 -4.25
C ASP A 72 -10.30 0.36 -3.01
N LEU A 73 -8.98 0.57 -3.13
CA LEU A 73 -8.14 1.08 -2.04
C LEU A 73 -8.56 2.50 -1.64
N VAL A 74 -8.83 2.68 -0.36
CA VAL A 74 -9.16 3.97 0.27
C VAL A 74 -7.90 4.58 0.89
N LYS A 75 -7.12 3.79 1.64
CA LYS A 75 -5.92 4.24 2.34
C LYS A 75 -4.84 3.17 2.28
N VAL A 76 -3.60 3.60 2.09
CA VAL A 76 -2.41 2.75 2.25
C VAL A 76 -1.46 3.43 3.23
N THR A 77 -0.93 2.67 4.18
CA THR A 77 0.14 3.08 5.10
C THR A 77 1.37 2.23 4.81
N GLN A 78 2.54 2.87 4.71
CA GLN A 78 3.78 2.23 4.32
C GLN A 78 4.86 2.55 5.33
N TYR A 79 5.58 1.54 5.78
CA TYR A 79 6.70 1.68 6.72
C TYR A 79 7.96 1.20 6.03
N LEU A 80 8.99 2.03 5.98
CA LEU A 80 10.33 1.67 5.49
C LEU A 80 11.36 1.93 6.59
N LEU A 81 12.47 1.20 6.59
CA LEU A 81 13.56 1.46 7.54
C LEU A 81 14.51 2.59 7.10
N ARG A 82 14.68 2.77 5.79
CA ARG A 82 15.72 3.65 5.23
C ARG A 82 15.15 4.63 4.22
N ARG A 83 15.57 5.89 4.33
CA ARG A 83 15.21 6.93 3.35
C ARG A 83 15.75 6.63 1.94
N SER A 84 16.90 5.98 1.85
CA SER A 84 17.52 5.58 0.58
C SER A 84 16.66 4.61 -0.23
N ASP A 85 15.73 3.91 0.41
CA ASP A 85 14.92 2.87 -0.22
C ASP A 85 13.63 3.42 -0.83
N ILE A 86 13.28 4.69 -0.54
CA ILE A 86 12.00 5.30 -0.96
C ILE A 86 11.84 5.24 -2.48
N ALA A 87 12.89 5.54 -3.25
CA ALA A 87 12.81 5.56 -4.70
C ALA A 87 12.50 4.17 -5.29
N ALA A 88 13.23 3.14 -4.85
CA ALA A 88 13.03 1.77 -5.29
C ALA A 88 11.64 1.24 -4.89
N TYR A 89 11.21 1.55 -3.66
CA TYR A 89 9.86 1.22 -3.18
C TYR A 89 8.76 1.91 -4.00
N ALA A 90 8.92 3.20 -4.28
CA ALA A 90 7.93 3.99 -5.01
C ALA A 90 7.73 3.49 -6.44
N GLU A 91 8.80 3.04 -7.10
CA GLU A 91 8.73 2.44 -8.44
C GLU A 91 7.87 1.16 -8.44
N VAL A 92 8.09 0.26 -7.48
CA VAL A 92 7.27 -0.95 -7.29
C VAL A 92 5.81 -0.58 -7.03
N ARG A 93 5.57 0.30 -6.05
CA ARG A 93 4.22 0.77 -5.72
C ARG A 93 3.49 1.34 -6.93
N ALA A 94 4.18 2.14 -7.76
CA ALA A 94 3.58 2.75 -8.94
C ALA A 94 3.12 1.70 -9.96
N ARG A 95 3.89 0.64 -10.19
CA ARG A 95 3.49 -0.46 -11.08
C ARG A 95 2.23 -1.18 -10.59
N HIS A 96 2.13 -1.44 -9.29
CA HIS A 96 0.96 -2.12 -8.71
C HIS A 96 -0.29 -1.25 -8.67
N LEU A 97 -0.16 0.04 -8.35
CA LEU A 97 -1.30 0.94 -8.26
C LEU A 97 -1.79 1.42 -9.63
N GLY A 98 -0.91 1.54 -10.63
CA GLY A 98 -1.26 2.13 -11.91
C GLY A 98 -1.84 3.54 -11.73
N SER A 99 -3.11 3.73 -12.16
CA SER A 99 -3.82 5.00 -11.99
C SER A 99 -4.62 5.13 -10.69
N ALA A 100 -4.61 4.11 -9.82
CA ALA A 100 -5.28 4.18 -8.53
C ALA A 100 -4.60 5.22 -7.61
N ARG A 101 -5.41 6.04 -6.95
CA ARG A 101 -4.95 7.13 -6.07
C ARG A 101 -5.58 7.02 -4.68
N PRO A 102 -5.26 5.97 -3.89
CA PRO A 102 -5.69 5.93 -2.49
C PRO A 102 -5.07 7.10 -1.72
N ALA A 103 -5.64 7.45 -0.57
CA ALA A 103 -4.90 8.25 0.41
C ALA A 103 -3.62 7.49 0.84
N SER A 104 -2.54 8.18 1.15
CA SER A 104 -1.24 7.55 1.37
C SER A 104 -0.44 8.20 2.51
N LEU A 105 0.25 7.38 3.29
CA LEU A 105 1.24 7.84 4.27
C LEU A 105 2.43 6.88 4.27
N LEU A 106 3.63 7.42 4.04
CA LEU A 106 4.89 6.68 4.16
C LEU A 106 5.65 7.18 5.39
N LEU A 107 6.11 6.27 6.23
CA LEU A 107 6.94 6.56 7.39
C LEU A 107 8.31 5.90 7.27
N ILE A 108 9.32 6.58 7.81
CA ILE A 108 10.61 5.96 8.11
C ILE A 108 10.62 5.61 9.60
N VAL A 109 10.74 4.32 9.91
CA VAL A 109 10.70 3.78 11.27
C VAL A 109 12.02 3.15 11.65
N PRO A 110 12.40 3.09 12.94
CA PRO A 110 13.70 2.57 13.36
C PRO A 110 13.82 1.05 13.24
N ALA A 111 12.70 0.32 13.32
CA ALA A 111 12.66 -1.14 13.24
C ALA A 111 11.25 -1.66 12.89
N LEU A 112 11.18 -2.91 12.44
CA LEU A 112 9.96 -3.70 12.25
C LEU A 112 10.02 -4.96 13.13
N VAL A 113 8.94 -5.74 13.15
CA VAL A 113 8.80 -6.93 14.02
C VAL A 113 9.90 -7.98 13.83
N ARG A 114 10.49 -8.04 12.63
CA ARG A 114 11.62 -8.91 12.30
C ARG A 114 12.76 -8.08 11.71
N PRO A 115 14.02 -8.34 12.10
CA PRO A 115 15.17 -7.55 11.65
C PRO A 115 15.43 -7.67 10.13
N GLU A 116 14.96 -8.74 9.49
CA GLU A 116 15.12 -8.95 8.05
C GLU A 116 14.13 -8.13 7.21
N PHE A 117 13.07 -7.61 7.81
CA PHE A 117 12.09 -6.78 7.10
C PHE A 117 12.63 -5.36 6.89
N LEU A 118 12.59 -4.92 5.64
CA LEU A 118 12.98 -3.57 5.23
C LEU A 118 11.77 -2.66 5.04
N LEU A 119 10.59 -3.26 4.86
CA LEU A 119 9.32 -2.57 4.73
C LEU A 119 8.12 -3.40 5.21
N GLU A 120 7.01 -2.70 5.41
CA GLU A 120 5.70 -3.27 5.67
C GLU A 120 4.59 -2.36 5.10
N VAL A 121 3.54 -2.96 4.52
CA VAL A 121 2.42 -2.24 3.90
C VAL A 121 1.10 -2.65 4.55
N GLU A 122 0.28 -1.67 4.91
CA GLU A 122 -1.09 -1.85 5.39
C GLU A 122 -2.05 -1.14 4.43
N ALA A 123 -3.19 -1.77 4.14
CA ALA A 123 -4.17 -1.26 3.21
C ALA A 123 -5.62 -1.40 3.74
N TYR A 124 -6.41 -0.37 3.43
CA TYR A 124 -7.85 -0.33 3.64
C TYR A 124 -8.51 -0.18 2.28
N ALA A 125 -9.47 -1.03 1.98
CA ALA A 125 -10.27 -0.98 0.76
C ALA A 125 -11.77 -0.98 1.09
N ALA A 126 -12.56 -0.38 0.21
CA ALA A 126 -14.00 -0.32 0.30
C ALA A 126 -14.63 -0.49 -1.08
N LYS A 127 -15.67 -1.33 -1.16
CA LYS A 127 -16.45 -1.58 -2.37
C LYS A 127 -17.94 -1.60 -2.01
N ALA A 128 -18.76 -0.89 -2.77
CA ALA A 128 -20.22 -0.90 -2.65
C ALA A 128 -20.86 -2.09 -3.37
#